data_AF-A0A6P8J1F6-F1
#
_entry.id   AF-A0A6P8J1F6-F1
#
_cell.length_a   1.000
_cell.length_b   1.000
_cell.length_c   1.000
_cell.angle_alpha   90.00
_cell.angle_beta   90.00
_cell.angle_gamma   90.00
#
_symmetry.space_group_name_H-M   'P 1'
#
loop_
_entity.id
_entity.type
_entity.pdbx_description
1 polymer ?
#
loop_
_entity_poly.entity_id
_entity_poly.type
_entity_poly.pdbx_seq_one_letter_code
_entity_poly.pdbx_strand_id
1 'polypeptide(L)'
;MFLRIMGLLFGQVIDKVVNEDKKEQLVNEMDRIGIPFKFYDVRGENCEDGETKFTKLDGNDLRKVLNLLDVKKVLEGILSVNTQDVEMLWKGFQMLLDSISSNPGDPHFLQPEEFKRRAREWGHLYLYVNYPEDLTPYIHAFVYHVPQFMAKYSCIKPFSCRQPVEKKNMSKTRCSTGLHRRVDEDQSTQYRSWKERTGPWLPRRWISLERKENIENIMLLLKFIKKKM
;
A
#
# COMPACT_ATOMS: atom_id res chain seq x y z
N MET A 1 -3.58 3.42 -1.06
CA MET A 1 -3.71 2.29 -0.14
C MET A 1 -3.02 1.04 -0.66
N PHE A 2 -3.54 0.33 -1.68
CA PHE A 2 -3.00 -0.98 -2.11
C PHE A 2 -1.51 -0.97 -2.50
N LEU A 3 -1.06 0.08 -3.19
CA LEU A 3 0.37 0.27 -3.52
C LEU A 3 1.26 0.24 -2.27
N ARG A 4 0.80 0.85 -1.18
CA ARG A 4 1.55 0.93 0.08
C ARG A 4 1.63 -0.42 0.76
N ILE A 5 0.56 -1.22 0.72
CA ILE A 5 0.56 -2.57 1.27
C ILE A 5 1.45 -3.51 0.44
N MET A 6 1.37 -3.46 -0.90
CA MET A 6 2.26 -4.24 -1.78
C MET A 6 3.73 -3.89 -1.55
N GLY A 7 4.05 -2.60 -1.48
CA GLY A 7 5.41 -2.13 -1.21
C GLY A 7 5.92 -2.57 0.17
N LEU A 8 5.03 -2.60 1.18
CA LEU A 8 5.36 -3.06 2.53
C LEU A 8 5.65 -4.58 2.57
N LEU A 9 4.78 -5.40 1.97
CA LEU A 9 5.00 -6.85 1.90
C LEU A 9 6.30 -7.20 1.16
N PHE A 10 6.59 -6.48 0.07
CA PHE A 10 7.84 -6.66 -0.65
C PHE A 10 9.05 -6.17 0.16
N GLY A 11 8.93 -5.02 0.83
CA GLY A 11 9.97 -4.51 1.74
C GLY A 11 10.34 -5.51 2.84
N GLN A 12 9.34 -6.16 3.44
CA GLN A 12 9.57 -7.20 4.45
C GLN A 12 10.34 -8.41 3.91
N VAL A 13 10.19 -8.75 2.63
CA VAL A 13 10.99 -9.80 1.99
C VAL A 13 12.41 -9.29 1.73
N ILE A 14 12.56 -8.04 1.29
CA ILE A 14 13.86 -7.40 1.10
C ILE A 14 14.66 -7.41 2.41
N ASP A 15 14.06 -6.96 3.51
CA ASP A 15 14.75 -6.88 4.81
C ASP A 15 15.27 -8.26 5.24
N LYS A 16 14.45 -9.31 5.05
CA LYS A 16 14.84 -10.70 5.34
C LYS A 16 16.00 -11.18 4.48
N VAL A 17 15.97 -10.95 3.15
CA VAL A 17 17.05 -11.40 2.27
C VAL A 17 18.32 -10.58 2.43
N VAL A 18 18.22 -9.31 2.82
CA VAL A 18 19.40 -8.46 3.09
C VAL A 18 20.07 -8.88 4.40
N ASN A 19 19.30 -9.13 5.46
CA ASN A 19 19.83 -9.53 6.76
C ASN A 19 20.51 -10.91 6.74
N GLU A 20 20.09 -11.79 5.83
CA GLU A 20 20.60 -13.18 5.71
C GLU A 20 21.53 -13.35 4.50
N ASP A 21 21.92 -12.25 3.85
CA ASP A 21 22.80 -12.20 2.67
C ASP A 21 22.38 -13.09 1.49
N LYS A 22 21.07 -13.17 1.23
CA LYS A 22 20.47 -13.94 0.12
C LYS A 22 19.96 -13.08 -1.03
N LYS A 23 20.61 -11.94 -1.25
CA LYS A 23 20.24 -10.95 -2.27
C LYS A 23 20.16 -11.57 -3.67
N GLU A 24 21.06 -12.48 -4.01
CA GLU A 24 21.11 -13.16 -5.32
C GLU A 24 19.86 -14.00 -5.61
N GLN A 25 19.30 -14.67 -4.61
CA GLN A 25 18.08 -15.46 -4.80
C GLN A 25 16.90 -14.58 -5.22
N LEU A 26 16.76 -13.41 -4.59
CA LEU A 26 15.74 -12.44 -4.98
C LEU A 26 16.01 -11.89 -6.38
N VAL A 27 17.24 -11.51 -6.71
CA VAL A 27 17.56 -10.96 -8.04
C VAL A 27 17.25 -11.97 -9.14
N ASN A 28 17.63 -13.24 -8.97
CA ASN A 28 17.34 -14.31 -9.94
C ASN A 28 15.84 -14.54 -10.14
N GLU A 29 15.05 -14.47 -9.06
CA GLU A 29 13.59 -14.60 -9.15
C GLU A 29 12.93 -13.36 -9.78
N MET A 30 13.47 -12.16 -9.54
CA MET A 30 13.03 -10.93 -10.18
C MET A 30 13.32 -10.94 -11.69
N ASP A 31 14.47 -11.46 -12.09
CA ASP A 31 14.84 -11.66 -13.49
C ASP A 31 13.94 -12.70 -14.17
N ARG A 32 13.60 -13.80 -13.48
CA ARG A 32 12.66 -14.82 -13.98
C ARG A 32 11.29 -14.22 -14.28
N ILE A 33 10.78 -13.34 -13.42
CA ILE A 33 9.50 -12.66 -13.67
C ILE A 33 9.67 -11.45 -14.61
N GLY A 34 10.87 -11.17 -15.11
CA GLY A 34 11.15 -10.11 -16.06
C GLY A 34 10.92 -8.71 -15.49
N ILE A 35 11.42 -8.46 -14.27
CA ILE A 35 11.47 -7.13 -13.65
C ILE A 35 12.94 -6.79 -13.37
N PRO A 36 13.52 -5.79 -14.05
CA PRO A 36 14.88 -5.36 -13.78
C PRO A 36 15.05 -4.91 -12.33
N PHE A 37 15.81 -5.67 -11.55
CA PHE A 37 15.97 -5.41 -10.12
C PHE A 37 17.42 -5.60 -9.71
N LYS A 38 17.95 -4.67 -8.91
CA LYS A 38 19.31 -4.77 -8.38
C LYS A 38 19.42 -4.11 -7.02
N PHE A 39 20.36 -4.63 -6.24
CA PHE A 39 20.87 -3.99 -5.04
C PHE A 39 22.07 -3.12 -5.38
N TYR A 40 22.25 -2.04 -4.63
CA TYR A 40 23.40 -1.15 -4.75
C TYR A 40 23.68 -0.46 -3.42
N ASP A 41 24.94 -0.39 -3.03
CA ASP A 41 25.33 0.27 -1.79
C ASP A 41 25.53 1.76 -2.01
N VAL A 42 25.02 2.56 -1.08
CA VAL A 42 25.24 4.00 -1.06
C VAL A 42 26.10 4.32 0.15
N ARG A 43 27.34 4.75 -0.09
CA ARG A 43 28.19 5.34 0.95
C ARG A 43 27.80 6.80 1.12
N GLY A 44 27.25 7.14 2.28
CA GLY A 44 27.08 8.53 2.71
C GLY A 44 28.38 9.07 3.32
N GLU A 45 28.56 10.39 3.30
CA GLU A 45 29.73 11.06 3.91
C GLU A 45 29.84 10.81 5.44
N ASN A 46 28.76 10.35 6.10
CA ASN A 46 28.67 10.16 7.55
C ASN A 46 28.31 8.72 7.98
N CYS A 47 28.41 7.73 7.08
CA CYS A 47 28.03 6.34 7.38
C CYS A 47 29.25 5.43 7.18
N GLU A 48 29.83 4.91 8.27
CA GLU A 48 30.94 3.93 8.20
C GLU A 48 30.48 2.62 7.53
N ASP A 49 29.22 2.24 7.75
CA ASP A 49 28.53 1.16 7.06
C ASP A 49 27.66 1.73 5.92
N GLY A 50 27.89 1.29 4.69
CA GLY A 50 27.08 1.71 3.54
C GLY A 50 25.62 1.27 3.67
N GLU A 51 24.68 2.11 3.23
CA GLU A 51 23.27 1.74 3.15
C GLU A 51 23.03 0.90 1.87
N THR A 52 22.65 -0.37 2.01
CA THR A 52 22.17 -1.15 0.85
C THR A 52 20.81 -0.61 0.40
N LYS A 53 20.75 -0.11 -0.83
CA LYS A 53 19.52 0.33 -1.51
C LYS A 53 19.16 -0.64 -2.63
N PHE A 54 17.95 -0.49 -3.16
CA PHE A 54 17.41 -1.36 -4.20
C PHE A 54 16.56 -0.57 -5.20
N THR A 55 16.33 -1.16 -6.38
CA THR A 55 15.50 -0.57 -7.44
C THR A 55 14.09 -0.27 -6.92
N LYS A 56 13.65 0.99 -7.03
CA LYS A 56 12.26 1.37 -6.70
C LYS A 56 11.31 0.79 -7.74
N LEU A 57 10.33 0.03 -7.27
CA LEU A 57 9.29 -0.57 -8.11
C LEU A 57 8.06 0.34 -8.18
N ASP A 58 7.46 0.42 -9.37
CA ASP A 58 6.21 1.13 -9.54
C ASP A 58 5.00 0.23 -9.22
N GLY A 59 3.80 0.76 -9.42
CA GLY A 59 2.59 0.04 -9.08
C GLY A 59 2.18 -1.08 -10.02
N ASN A 60 2.77 -1.18 -11.21
CA ASN A 60 2.62 -2.31 -12.12
C ASN A 60 3.64 -3.39 -11.76
N ASP A 61 4.89 -3.00 -11.52
CA ASP A 61 5.95 -3.90 -11.07
C ASP A 61 5.57 -4.58 -9.76
N LEU A 62 5.13 -3.82 -8.76
CA LEU A 62 4.68 -4.38 -7.47
C LEU A 62 3.52 -5.37 -7.61
N ARG A 63 2.62 -5.15 -8.58
CA ARG A 63 1.53 -6.09 -8.85
C ARG A 63 2.04 -7.36 -9.53
N LYS A 64 3.01 -7.23 -10.43
CA LYS A 64 3.67 -8.36 -11.08
C LYS A 64 4.47 -9.19 -10.06
N VAL A 65 5.20 -8.53 -9.15
CA VAL A 65 5.87 -9.16 -8.00
C VAL A 65 4.86 -9.94 -7.15
N LEU A 66 3.78 -9.30 -6.69
CA LEU A 66 2.76 -9.95 -5.87
C LEU A 66 2.19 -11.22 -6.54
N ASN A 67 2.02 -11.17 -7.86
CA ASN A 67 1.36 -12.25 -8.60
C ASN A 67 2.29 -13.40 -9.01
N LEU A 68 3.57 -13.13 -9.24
CA LEU A 68 4.47 -14.07 -9.92
C LEU A 68 5.72 -14.44 -9.12
N LEU A 69 6.09 -13.66 -8.09
CA LEU A 69 7.28 -13.94 -7.29
C LEU A 69 7.07 -15.20 -6.46
N ASP A 70 8.01 -16.15 -6.55
CA ASP A 70 8.00 -17.33 -5.70
C ASP A 70 8.68 -17.00 -4.37
N VAL A 71 7.89 -16.50 -3.43
CA VAL A 71 8.40 -16.06 -2.11
C VAL A 71 8.99 -17.22 -1.32
N LYS A 72 8.48 -18.44 -1.51
CA LYS A 72 8.99 -19.63 -0.84
C LYS A 72 10.41 -19.93 -1.30
N LYS A 73 10.66 -19.86 -2.61
CA LYS A 73 11.99 -20.03 -3.19
C LYS A 73 12.95 -18.90 -2.81
N VAL A 74 12.47 -17.65 -2.80
CA VAL A 74 13.30 -16.48 -2.39
C VAL A 74 13.73 -16.58 -0.93
N LEU A 75 12.89 -17.10 -0.05
CA LEU A 75 13.15 -17.22 1.39
C LEU A 75 13.71 -18.60 1.77
N GLU A 76 14.05 -19.44 0.79
CA GLU A 76 14.48 -20.81 1.04
C GLU A 76 15.80 -20.83 1.84
N GLY A 77 15.78 -21.59 2.93
CA GLY A 77 16.89 -21.73 3.86
C GLY A 77 17.12 -20.53 4.79
N ILE A 78 16.22 -19.54 4.83
CA ILE A 78 16.23 -18.51 5.88
C ILE A 78 15.55 -19.11 7.12
N LEU A 79 16.33 -19.48 8.12
CA LEU A 79 15.84 -20.22 9.30
C LEU A 79 14.92 -19.39 10.20
N SER A 80 15.07 -18.07 10.17
CA SER A 80 14.30 -17.12 10.97
C SER A 80 12.86 -16.91 10.46
N VAL A 81 12.48 -17.52 9.32
CA VAL A 81 11.22 -17.24 8.63
C VAL A 81 10.44 -18.51 8.34
N ASN A 82 9.17 -18.56 8.75
CA ASN A 82 8.25 -19.57 8.25
C ASN A 82 7.77 -19.20 6.83
N THR A 83 8.37 -19.84 5.82
CA THR A 83 8.08 -19.55 4.41
C THR A 83 6.62 -19.86 4.02
N GLN A 84 5.99 -20.84 4.67
CA GLN A 84 4.58 -21.16 4.42
C GLN A 84 3.66 -20.04 4.87
N ASP A 85 3.90 -19.47 6.05
CA ASP A 85 3.07 -18.38 6.57
C ASP A 85 3.21 -17.11 5.73
N VAL A 86 4.43 -16.81 5.25
CA VAL A 86 4.66 -15.69 4.33
C VAL A 86 3.97 -15.91 2.99
N GLU A 87 4.02 -17.12 2.44
CA GLU A 87 3.34 -17.47 1.20
C GLU A 87 1.81 -17.33 1.36
N MET A 88 1.24 -17.83 2.47
CA MET A 88 -0.17 -17.68 2.80
C MET A 88 -0.56 -16.20 2.96
N LEU A 89 0.31 -15.39 3.56
CA LEU A 89 0.10 -13.95 3.71
C LEU A 89 0.00 -13.24 2.36
N TRP A 90 0.90 -13.55 1.43
CA TRP A 90 0.93 -12.98 0.09
C TRP A 90 -0.29 -13.40 -0.74
N LYS A 91 -0.58 -14.71 -0.79
CA LYS A 91 -1.75 -15.26 -1.49
C LYS A 91 -3.06 -14.72 -0.92
N GLY A 92 -3.15 -14.61 0.40
CA GLY A 92 -4.30 -14.01 1.08
C GLY A 92 -4.52 -12.55 0.67
N PHE A 93 -3.45 -11.75 0.62
CA PHE A 93 -3.55 -10.37 0.15
C PHE A 93 -3.95 -10.28 -1.32
N GLN A 94 -3.34 -11.10 -2.20
CA GLN A 94 -3.64 -11.16 -3.62
C GLN A 94 -5.13 -11.45 -3.87
N MET A 95 -5.67 -12.48 -3.23
CA MET A 95 -7.08 -12.84 -3.32
C MET A 95 -8.00 -11.68 -2.90
N LEU A 96 -7.70 -11.00 -1.79
CA LEU A 96 -8.50 -9.84 -1.35
C LEU A 96 -8.39 -8.68 -2.34
N LEU A 97 -7.19 -8.43 -2.88
CA LEU A 97 -6.93 -7.40 -3.87
C LEU A 97 -7.66 -7.67 -5.20
N ASP A 98 -7.75 -8.93 -5.60
CA ASP A 98 -8.50 -9.33 -6.80
C ASP A 98 -9.99 -9.19 -6.56
N SER A 99 -10.49 -9.57 -5.37
CA SER A 99 -11.90 -9.40 -5.01
C SER A 99 -12.38 -7.95 -5.10
N ILE A 100 -11.60 -6.99 -4.62
CA ILE A 100 -11.98 -5.56 -4.72
C ILE A 100 -11.79 -5.00 -6.13
N SER A 101 -10.97 -5.68 -6.94
CA SER A 101 -10.72 -5.36 -8.34
C SER A 101 -11.72 -6.06 -9.28
N SER A 102 -12.62 -6.89 -8.74
CA SER A 102 -13.72 -7.53 -9.44
C SER A 102 -15.03 -6.74 -9.32
N ASN A 103 -15.94 -6.97 -10.25
CA ASN A 103 -17.31 -6.47 -10.22
C ASN A 103 -18.24 -7.51 -9.58
N PRO A 104 -19.39 -7.08 -9.03
CA PRO A 104 -20.40 -8.02 -8.56
C PRO A 104 -20.79 -9.02 -9.65
N GLY A 105 -20.67 -10.32 -9.35
CA GLY A 105 -20.92 -11.42 -10.28
C GLY A 105 -19.67 -12.05 -10.91
N ASP A 106 -18.50 -11.42 -10.79
CA ASP A 106 -17.25 -12.04 -11.23
C ASP A 106 -16.84 -13.20 -10.27
N PRO A 107 -16.13 -14.24 -10.76
CA PRO A 107 -15.72 -15.38 -9.93
C PRO A 107 -14.88 -15.03 -8.70
N HIS A 108 -14.12 -13.93 -8.77
CA HIS A 108 -13.25 -13.49 -7.68
C HIS A 108 -13.93 -12.50 -6.73
N PHE A 109 -15.15 -12.04 -7.04
CA PHE A 109 -15.87 -11.10 -6.19
C PHE A 109 -16.34 -11.76 -4.89
N LEU A 110 -15.87 -11.24 -3.76
CA LEU A 110 -16.36 -11.62 -2.43
C LEU A 110 -17.49 -10.69 -1.98
N GLN A 111 -18.53 -11.29 -1.43
CA GLN A 111 -19.58 -10.55 -0.74
C GLN A 111 -19.02 -9.81 0.49
N PRO A 112 -19.60 -8.67 0.91
CA PRO A 112 -19.02 -7.83 1.95
C PRO A 112 -18.68 -8.53 3.27
N GLU A 113 -19.55 -9.42 3.78
CA GLU A 113 -19.26 -10.16 5.02
C GLU A 113 -18.16 -11.21 4.86
N GLU A 114 -18.08 -11.88 3.71
CA GLU A 114 -17.01 -12.83 3.43
C GLU A 114 -15.69 -12.10 3.23
N PHE A 115 -15.69 -10.96 2.53
CA PHE A 115 -14.52 -10.10 2.39
C PHE A 115 -14.03 -9.65 3.77
N LYS A 116 -14.92 -9.17 4.64
CA LYS A 116 -14.60 -8.75 6.01
C LYS A 116 -13.96 -9.88 6.82
N ARG A 117 -14.53 -11.09 6.76
CA ARG A 117 -14.00 -12.26 7.46
C ARG A 117 -12.57 -12.56 6.99
N ARG A 118 -12.36 -12.69 5.68
CA ARG A 118 -11.04 -12.97 5.10
C ARG A 118 -10.03 -11.85 5.33
N ALA A 119 -10.45 -10.59 5.27
CA ALA A 119 -9.58 -9.46 5.54
C ALA A 119 -9.11 -9.44 7.01
N ARG A 120 -9.97 -9.82 7.96
CA ARG A 120 -9.59 -9.96 9.38
C ARG A 120 -8.63 -11.12 9.60
N GLU A 121 -8.91 -12.28 9.02
CA GLU A 121 -8.00 -13.44 9.07
C GLU A 121 -6.63 -13.10 8.49
N TRP A 122 -6.60 -12.43 7.34
CA TRP A 122 -5.38 -11.94 6.74
C TRP A 122 -4.64 -10.93 7.64
N GLY A 123 -5.37 -9.99 8.26
CA GLY A 123 -4.78 -9.03 9.20
C GLY A 123 -4.19 -9.70 10.45
N HIS A 124 -4.82 -10.76 10.95
CA HIS A 124 -4.27 -11.56 12.05
C HIS A 124 -3.02 -12.33 11.63
N LEU A 125 -3.02 -12.94 10.43
CA LEU A 125 -1.83 -13.58 9.89
C LEU A 125 -0.69 -12.59 9.69
N TYR A 126 -0.99 -11.36 9.23
CA TYR A 126 0.00 -10.30 9.09
C TYR A 126 0.70 -9.97 10.41
N LEU A 127 -0.06 -9.84 11.49
CA LEU A 127 0.45 -9.56 12.85
C LEU A 127 1.14 -10.77 13.51
N TYR A 128 0.91 -11.98 12.99
CA TYR A 128 1.59 -13.18 13.44
C TYR A 128 2.96 -13.33 12.76
N VAL A 129 3.00 -13.05 11.45
CA VAL A 129 4.23 -13.13 10.63
C VAL A 129 5.17 -11.94 10.85
N ASN A 130 4.61 -10.79 11.22
CA ASN A 130 5.35 -9.54 11.41
C ASN A 130 5.08 -8.94 12.79
N TYR A 131 5.84 -7.92 13.17
CA TYR A 131 5.68 -7.30 14.48
C TYR A 131 4.42 -6.40 14.51
N PRO A 132 3.71 -6.29 15.65
CA PRO A 132 2.56 -5.40 15.78
C PRO A 132 2.84 -3.94 15.41
N GLU A 133 4.07 -3.49 15.63
CA GLU A 133 4.58 -2.15 15.29
C GLU A 133 4.57 -1.90 13.77
N ASP A 134 4.59 -2.95 12.95
CA ASP A 134 4.54 -2.87 11.48
C ASP A 134 3.11 -2.64 10.95
N LEU A 135 2.12 -2.49 11.83
CA LEU A 135 0.74 -2.20 11.45
C LEU A 135 0.59 -0.76 10.95
N THR A 136 0.52 -0.62 9.63
CA THR A 136 0.30 0.70 9.03
C THR A 136 -1.17 1.12 9.03
N PRO A 137 -1.48 2.43 9.00
CA PRO A 137 -2.85 2.93 8.81
C PRO A 137 -3.53 2.38 7.55
N TYR A 138 -2.76 2.02 6.51
CA TYR A 138 -3.30 1.43 5.30
C TYR A 138 -3.81 0.00 5.50
N ILE A 139 -3.13 -0.80 6.32
CA ILE A 139 -3.59 -2.14 6.70
C ILE A 139 -4.85 -2.02 7.55
N HIS A 140 -4.86 -1.11 8.54
CA HIS A 140 -6.05 -0.87 9.36
C HIS A 140 -7.27 -0.50 8.48
N ALA A 141 -7.11 0.49 7.60
CA ALA A 141 -8.19 0.90 6.70
C ALA A 141 -8.64 -0.22 5.76
N PHE A 142 -7.70 -1.03 5.29
CA PHE A 142 -7.99 -2.18 4.45
C PHE A 142 -8.80 -3.27 5.16
N VAL A 143 -8.47 -3.57 6.42
CA VAL A 143 -9.15 -4.64 7.18
C VAL A 143 -10.51 -4.20 7.71
N TYR A 144 -10.63 -2.95 8.18
CA TYR A 144 -11.81 -2.48 8.90
C TYR A 144 -12.76 -1.63 8.06
N HIS A 145 -12.25 -0.77 7.17
CA HIS A 145 -13.08 0.20 6.47
C HIS A 145 -13.49 -0.26 5.07
N VAL A 146 -12.61 -0.92 4.31
CA VAL A 146 -12.95 -1.48 2.99
C VAL A 146 -14.22 -2.34 3.02
N PRO A 147 -14.43 -3.27 3.99
CA PRO A 147 -15.68 -4.02 4.04
C PRO A 147 -16.92 -3.15 4.31
N GLN A 148 -16.79 -2.08 5.10
CA GLN A 148 -17.88 -1.11 5.35
C GLN A 148 -18.26 -0.37 4.06
N PHE A 149 -17.25 0.03 3.27
CA PHE A 149 -17.48 0.65 1.96
C PHE A 149 -18.12 -0.33 0.98
N MET A 150 -17.69 -1.60 0.96
CA MET A 150 -18.31 -2.64 0.12
C MET A 150 -19.76 -2.88 0.51
N ALA A 151 -20.09 -2.93 1.80
CA ALA A 151 -21.47 -3.08 2.26
C ALA A 151 -22.36 -1.91 1.84
N LYS A 152 -21.81 -0.68 1.81
CA LYS A 152 -22.58 0.53 1.48
C LYS A 152 -22.69 0.81 -0.01
N TYR A 153 -21.64 0.53 -0.79
CA TYR A 153 -21.53 0.97 -2.18
C TYR A 153 -21.31 -0.19 -3.17
N SER A 154 -21.32 -1.45 -2.71
CA SER A 154 -21.07 -2.68 -3.48
C SER A 154 -19.67 -2.80 -4.12
N CYS A 155 -18.95 -1.69 -4.34
CA CYS A 155 -17.61 -1.69 -4.89
C CYS A 155 -16.80 -0.44 -4.46
N ILE A 156 -15.48 -0.55 -4.47
CA ILE A 156 -14.56 0.54 -4.07
C ILE A 156 -13.91 1.22 -5.28
N LYS A 157 -13.95 0.59 -6.46
CA LYS A 157 -13.33 1.11 -7.69
C LYS A 157 -13.66 2.58 -7.99
N PRO A 158 -14.93 3.06 -7.87
CA PRO A 158 -15.27 4.45 -8.17
C PRO A 158 -14.55 5.47 -7.28
N PHE A 159 -14.15 5.07 -6.08
CA PHE A 159 -13.49 5.92 -5.10
C PHE A 159 -11.95 5.85 -5.19
N SER A 160 -11.41 5.03 -6.10
CA SER A 160 -9.97 4.90 -6.25
C SER A 160 -9.39 6.06 -7.08
N CYS A 161 -8.58 6.90 -6.46
CA CYS A 161 -7.99 8.11 -7.08
C CYS A 161 -6.99 7.83 -8.21
N ARG A 162 -6.68 6.55 -8.48
CA ARG A 162 -5.51 6.10 -9.26
C ARG A 162 -5.62 6.42 -10.76
N GLN A 163 -6.81 6.69 -11.30
CA GLN A 163 -6.97 6.86 -12.74
C GLN A 163 -7.08 8.32 -13.23
N PRO A 164 -7.80 9.24 -12.56
CA PRO A 164 -7.93 10.62 -13.07
C PRO A 164 -6.80 11.56 -12.60
N VAL A 165 -6.41 11.49 -11.32
CA VAL A 165 -5.50 12.47 -10.72
C VAL A 165 -4.04 12.18 -11.07
N GLU A 166 -3.60 10.93 -10.99
CA GLU A 166 -2.22 10.56 -11.31
C GLU A 166 -1.90 10.72 -12.80
N LYS A 167 -2.84 10.37 -13.69
CA LYS A 167 -2.70 10.65 -15.14
C LYS A 167 -2.61 12.15 -15.42
N LYS A 168 -3.37 12.96 -14.68
CA LYS A 168 -3.29 14.43 -14.77
C LYS A 168 -1.96 14.97 -14.25
N ASN A 169 -1.32 14.34 -13.27
CA ASN A 169 0.03 14.70 -12.84
C ASN A 169 1.06 14.36 -13.92
N MET A 170 0.98 13.18 -14.55
CA MET A 170 1.84 12.83 -15.70
C MET A 170 1.68 13.81 -16.87
N SER A 171 0.44 14.21 -17.19
CA SER A 171 0.18 15.18 -18.26
C SER A 171 0.72 16.57 -17.90
N LYS A 172 0.59 16.98 -16.63
CA LYS A 172 1.14 18.27 -16.16
C LYS A 172 2.66 18.29 -16.24
N THR A 173 3.36 17.24 -15.81
CA THR A 173 4.82 17.15 -15.92
C THR A 173 5.27 17.23 -17.38
N ARG A 174 4.55 16.56 -18.29
CA ARG A 174 4.81 16.59 -19.74
C ARG A 174 4.56 17.98 -20.37
N CYS A 175 3.54 18.70 -19.90
CA CYS A 175 3.28 20.08 -20.34
C CYS A 175 4.29 21.09 -19.77
N SER A 176 4.72 20.92 -18.52
CA SER A 176 5.70 21.83 -17.88
C SER A 176 7.09 21.75 -18.49
N THR A 177 7.48 20.59 -19.04
CA THR A 177 8.77 20.42 -19.73
C THR A 177 8.76 20.92 -21.17
N GLY A 178 7.61 21.32 -21.73
CA GLY A 178 7.46 21.74 -23.13
C GLY A 178 7.01 23.19 -23.36
N LEU A 179 6.47 23.88 -22.35
CA LEU A 179 6.08 25.29 -22.45
C LEU A 179 6.36 26.02 -21.14
N HIS A 180 7.57 26.56 -21.01
CA HIS A 180 7.78 27.75 -20.20
C HIS A 180 7.59 28.97 -21.10
N ARG A 181 6.34 29.28 -21.46
CA ARG A 181 6.01 30.61 -21.97
C ARG A 181 5.70 31.46 -20.74
N ARG A 182 6.56 32.45 -20.46
CA ARG A 182 6.30 33.48 -19.44
C ARG A 182 4.89 34.02 -19.66
N VAL A 183 4.06 33.97 -18.64
CA VAL A 183 2.82 34.76 -18.59
C VAL A 183 2.79 35.39 -17.21
N ASP A 184 3.12 36.68 -17.22
CA ASP A 184 2.99 37.63 -16.13
C ASP A 184 1.51 37.77 -15.70
N GLU A 185 1.31 38.12 -14.42
CA GLU A 185 0.15 38.82 -13.84
C GLU A 185 -1.24 38.61 -14.48
N ASP A 186 -1.94 37.51 -14.18
CA ASP A 186 -3.43 37.52 -14.12
C ASP A 186 -4.06 36.41 -13.25
N GLN A 187 -3.28 35.61 -12.51
CA GLN A 187 -3.86 34.52 -11.70
C GLN A 187 -4.45 34.99 -10.35
N SER A 188 -4.22 36.23 -9.93
CA SER A 188 -4.75 36.76 -8.66
C SER A 188 -6.25 37.11 -8.76
N THR A 189 -6.70 37.53 -9.94
CA THR A 189 -8.08 37.97 -10.20
C THR A 189 -9.05 36.79 -10.26
N GLN A 190 -8.63 35.68 -10.87
CA GLN A 190 -9.46 34.48 -11.01
C GLN A 190 -9.63 33.74 -9.66
N TYR A 191 -8.63 33.78 -8.79
CA TYR A 191 -8.69 33.15 -7.46
C TYR A 191 -9.60 33.90 -6.47
N ARG A 192 -9.70 35.24 -6.58
CA ARG A 192 -10.64 36.06 -5.79
C ARG A 192 -12.10 35.81 -6.20
N SER A 193 -12.37 35.77 -7.50
CA SER A 193 -13.69 35.51 -8.09
C SER A 193 -14.27 34.12 -7.78
N TRP A 194 -13.41 33.12 -7.58
CA TRP A 194 -13.84 31.77 -7.17
C TRP A 194 -14.16 31.68 -5.67
N LYS A 195 -13.41 32.38 -4.82
CA LYS A 195 -13.63 32.41 -3.36
C LYS A 195 -14.94 33.11 -2.96
N GLU A 196 -15.39 34.08 -3.75
CA GLU A 196 -16.63 34.83 -3.50
C GLU A 196 -17.88 34.09 -3.98
N ARG A 197 -17.75 33.16 -4.95
CA ARG A 197 -18.88 32.41 -5.53
C ARG A 197 -19.21 31.11 -4.80
N THR A 198 -18.29 30.54 -4.04
CA THR A 198 -18.54 29.33 -3.25
C THR A 198 -18.53 29.67 -1.77
N GLY A 199 -19.71 29.87 -1.17
CA GLY A 199 -19.88 29.99 0.27
C GLY A 199 -19.29 28.76 1.02
N PRO A 200 -19.00 28.89 2.34
CA PRO A 200 -18.19 27.93 3.05
C PRO A 200 -18.97 26.65 3.36
N TRP A 201 -18.64 25.54 2.68
CA TRP A 201 -19.07 24.21 3.10
C TRP A 201 -17.91 23.23 3.13
N LEU A 202 -17.38 23.02 4.34
CA LEU A 202 -17.56 21.78 5.11
C LEU A 202 -17.43 22.15 6.61
N PRO A 203 -18.37 21.78 7.50
CA PRO A 203 -18.26 22.12 8.92
C PRO A 203 -17.04 21.44 9.54
N ARG A 204 -16.19 22.20 10.24
CA ARG A 204 -15.02 21.72 11.01
C ARG A 204 -15.33 20.60 12.02
N ARG A 205 -16.61 20.30 12.27
CA ARG A 205 -17.11 19.26 13.17
C ARG A 205 -16.93 17.84 12.64
N TRP A 206 -16.78 17.63 11.33
CA TRP A 206 -16.60 16.29 10.75
C TRP A 206 -15.16 15.77 10.87
N ILE A 207 -14.16 16.65 10.72
CA ILE A 207 -12.73 16.30 10.88
C ILE A 207 -12.40 15.93 12.33
N SER A 208 -13.16 16.43 13.30
CA SER A 208 -12.93 16.11 14.72
C SER A 208 -13.60 14.82 15.18
N LEU A 209 -14.72 14.40 14.55
CA LEU A 209 -15.39 13.14 14.86
C LEU A 209 -14.64 11.93 14.30
N GLU A 210 -14.18 11.99 13.04
CA GLU A 210 -13.32 10.95 12.46
C GLU A 210 -12.00 10.82 13.22
N ARG A 211 -11.37 11.91 13.68
CA ARG A 211 -10.17 11.83 14.53
C ARG A 211 -10.46 11.19 15.88
N LYS A 212 -11.63 11.43 16.49
CA LYS A 212 -11.98 10.85 17.78
C LYS A 212 -12.27 9.35 17.68
N GLU A 213 -13.05 8.92 16.69
CA GLU A 213 -13.30 7.49 16.45
C GLU A 213 -12.01 6.74 16.10
N ASN A 214 -11.10 7.34 15.32
CA ASN A 214 -9.82 6.72 14.97
C ASN A 214 -8.91 6.56 16.20
N ILE A 215 -8.87 7.56 17.09
CA ILE A 215 -8.11 7.47 18.35
C ILE A 215 -8.74 6.47 19.32
N GLU A 216 -10.07 6.43 19.45
CA GLU A 216 -10.76 5.48 20.31
C GLU A 216 -10.59 4.03 19.83
N ASN A 217 -10.63 3.79 18.51
CA ASN A 217 -10.40 2.47 17.93
C ASN A 217 -8.94 2.02 18.07
N ILE A 218 -7.96 2.92 17.88
CA ILE A 218 -6.54 2.62 18.16
C ILE A 218 -6.33 2.32 19.65
N MET A 219 -6.95 3.09 20.54
CA MET A 219 -6.89 2.89 22.00
C MET A 219 -7.56 1.57 22.43
N LEU A 220 -8.66 1.17 21.80
CA LEU A 220 -9.32 -0.13 22.02
C LEU A 220 -8.44 -1.30 21.56
N LEU A 221 -7.75 -1.15 20.42
CA LEU A 221 -6.80 -2.14 19.93
C LEU A 221 -5.63 -2.33 20.90
N LEU A 222 -5.03 -1.23 21.37
CA LEU A 222 -3.92 -1.24 22.33
C LEU A 222 -4.34 -1.82 23.70
N LYS A 223 -5.57 -1.53 24.15
CA LYS A 223 -6.14 -2.12 25.38
C LYS A 223 -6.41 -3.62 25.23
N PHE A 224 -6.83 -4.08 24.06
CA PHE A 224 -7.05 -5.50 23.80
C PHE A 224 -5.74 -6.30 23.76
N ILE A 225 -4.69 -5.71 23.19
CA ILE A 225 -3.33 -6.29 23.16
C ILE A 225 -2.76 -6.41 24.58
N LYS A 226 -2.89 -5.38 25.42
CA LYS A 226 -2.42 -5.41 26.82
C LYS A 226 -3.16 -6.38 27.75
N LYS A 227 -4.34 -6.87 27.37
CA LYS A 227 -5.15 -7.79 28.20
C LYS A 227 -4.87 -9.27 27.89
N LYS A 228 -4.10 -9.55 26.84
CA LYS A 228 -3.70 -10.91 26.43
C LYS A 228 -2.22 -11.22 26.71
N MET A 229 -1.48 -10.26 27.27
CA MET A 229 -0.19 -10.46 27.94
C MET A 229 -0.42 -10.57 29.45
#